data_AF-A0A951H072-F1
#
_entry.id   AF-A0A951H072-F1
#
_cell.length_a   1.000
_cell.length_b   1.000
_cell.length_c   1.000
_cell.angle_alpha   90.00
_cell.angle_beta   90.00
_cell.angle_gamma   90.00
#
_symmetry.space_group_name_H-M   'P 1'
#
loop_
_entity.id
_entity.type
_entity.pdbx_description
1 polymer ?
#
loop_
_entity_poly.entity_id
_entity_poly.type
_entity_poly.pdbx_seq_one_letter_code
_entity_poly.pdbx_strand_id
1 'polypeptide(L)' 'EVDRANGNYASVEQIKKFAILDHDLSVDSGELTPTLKVKRNVINDRYAELFESMYE' A
#
# COMPACT_ATOMS: atom_id res chain seq x y z
N GLU A 1 6.80 14.94 4.09
CA GLU A 1 7.73 13.89 3.62
C GLU A 1 7.35 13.33 2.26
N VAL A 2 6.14 12.81 2.06
CA VAL A 2 5.68 12.29 0.75
C VAL A 2 5.79 13.32 -0.36
N ASP A 3 5.30 14.56 -0.15
CA ASP A 3 5.39 15.62 -1.17
C ASP A 3 6.82 15.98 -1.55
N ARG A 4 7.71 15.99 -0.54
CA ARG A 4 9.14 16.23 -0.74
C ARG A 4 9.77 15.11 -1.58
N ALA A 5 9.42 13.86 -1.30
CA ALA A 5 9.91 12.71 -2.06
C ALA A 5 9.36 12.70 -3.50
N ASN A 6 8.06 12.98 -3.67
CA ASN A 6 7.38 13.08 -4.97
C ASN A 6 8.04 14.11 -5.91
N GLY A 7 8.65 15.16 -5.37
CA GLY A 7 9.40 16.16 -6.15
C GLY A 7 10.59 15.60 -6.95
N ASN A 8 11.06 14.39 -6.63
CA ASN A 8 12.17 13.73 -7.34
C ASN A 8 11.72 12.84 -8.51
N TYR A 9 10.41 12.67 -8.72
CA TYR A 9 9.86 11.70 -9.67
C TYR A 9 8.91 12.34 -10.68
N ALA A 10 8.73 11.70 -11.83
CA ALA A 10 7.75 12.13 -12.82
C ALA A 10 6.33 12.03 -12.27
N SER A 11 5.40 12.87 -12.76
CA SER A 11 4.02 12.91 -12.25
C SER A 11 3.31 11.54 -12.25
N VAL A 12 3.64 10.66 -13.19
CA VAL A 12 3.08 9.30 -13.31
C VAL A 12 3.60 8.32 -12.26
N GLU A 13 4.74 8.60 -11.63
CA GLU A 13 5.36 7.76 -10.59
C GLU A 13 5.05 8.26 -9.17
N GLN A 14 4.48 9.45 -9.04
CA GLN A 14 4.19 10.07 -7.76
C GLN A 14 3.02 9.39 -7.04
N ILE A 15 3.14 9.27 -5.72
CA ILE A 15 2.05 8.82 -4.85
C ILE A 15 0.99 9.93 -4.83
N LYS A 16 -0.22 9.64 -5.32
CA LYS A 16 -1.33 10.61 -5.40
C LYS A 16 -2.31 10.50 -4.23
N LYS A 17 -2.64 9.27 -3.83
CA LYS A 17 -3.53 8.94 -2.72
C LYS A 17 -2.90 7.78 -1.93
N PHE A 18 -3.07 7.79 -0.61
CA PHE A 18 -2.65 6.71 0.28
C PHE A 18 -3.60 6.65 1.48
N ALA A 19 -3.73 5.47 2.08
CA ALA A 19 -4.41 5.26 3.34
C ALA A 19 -3.42 4.73 4.38
N ILE A 20 -3.74 4.96 5.64
CA ILE A 20 -3.00 4.43 6.77
C ILE A 20 -3.90 3.38 7.42
N LEU A 21 -3.39 2.16 7.53
CA LEU A 21 -4.05 1.10 8.27
C LEU A 21 -3.88 1.34 9.78
N ASP A 22 -4.83 0.86 10.58
CA ASP A 22 -4.79 0.96 12.03
C ASP A 22 -3.86 -0.07 12.69
N HIS A 23 -3.23 -0.92 11.89
CA HIS A 23 -2.31 -1.96 12.31
C HIS A 23 -1.17 -2.16 11.30
N ASP A 24 -0.10 -2.81 11.77
CA ASP A 24 1.02 -3.22 10.93
C ASP A 24 0.70 -4.52 10.18
N LEU A 25 1.26 -4.68 8.98
CA LEU A 25 1.22 -5.95 8.26
C LEU A 25 1.96 -7.02 9.05
N SER A 26 1.40 -8.23 9.13
CA SER A 26 2.00 -9.30 9.92
C SER A 26 2.18 -10.61 9.14
N VAL A 27 3.11 -11.46 9.61
CA VAL A 27 3.28 -12.81 9.10
C VAL A 27 2.11 -13.70 9.54
N ASP A 28 1.62 -13.50 10.77
CA ASP A 28 0.55 -14.29 11.39
C ASP A 28 -0.81 -14.08 10.70
N SER A 29 -1.11 -12.83 10.29
CA SER A 29 -2.28 -12.49 9.47
C SER A 29 -2.16 -12.97 8.02
N GLY A 30 -0.98 -13.46 7.63
CA GLY A 30 -0.68 -13.97 6.29
C GLY A 30 -0.31 -12.89 5.27
N GLU A 31 -0.24 -11.63 5.67
CA GLU A 31 0.02 -10.46 4.81
C GLU A 31 1.49 -10.36 4.37
N LEU A 32 2.39 -10.87 5.20
CA LEU A 32 3.82 -10.95 4.91
C LEU A 32 4.28 -12.40 4.66
N THR A 33 5.36 -12.55 3.89
CA THR A 33 6.13 -13.80 3.85
C THR A 33 6.92 -13.98 5.15
N PRO A 34 7.41 -15.18 5.47
CA PRO A 34 8.33 -15.38 6.60
C PRO A 34 9.60 -14.51 6.52
N THR A 35 9.93 -14.02 5.33
CA THR A 35 11.03 -13.09 5.06
C THR A 35 10.60 -11.61 5.02
N LEU A 36 9.43 -11.28 5.56
CA LEU A 36 8.86 -9.92 5.68
C LEU A 36 8.54 -9.20 4.36
N LYS A 37 8.41 -9.94 3.25
CA LYS A 37 7.96 -9.36 1.98
C LYS A 37 6.44 -9.33 1.94
N VAL A 38 5.86 -8.25 1.44
CA VAL A 38 4.41 -8.12 1.24
C VAL A 38 3.90 -9.14 0.23
N LYS A 39 2.87 -9.91 0.60
CA LYS A 39 2.15 -10.79 -0.33
C LYS A 39 1.07 -10.00 -1.07
N ARG A 40 1.44 -9.46 -2.23
CA ARG A 40 0.59 -8.55 -3.02
C ARG A 40 -0.81 -9.09 -3.33
N ASN A 41 -0.92 -10.37 -3.68
CA ASN A 41 -2.23 -10.98 -3.96
C ASN A 41 -3.15 -10.93 -2.73
N VAL A 42 -2.64 -11.31 -1.55
CA VAL A 42 -3.40 -11.28 -0.29
C VAL A 42 -3.82 -9.86 0.08
N ILE A 43 -2.93 -8.88 -0.08
CA ILE A 43 -3.22 -7.46 0.18
C ILE A 43 -4.28 -6.94 -0.79
N ASN A 44 -4.11 -7.20 -2.10
CA ASN A 44 -5.04 -6.74 -3.11
C ASN A 44 -6.44 -7.29 -2.89
N ASP A 45 -6.57 -8.57 -2.55
CA ASP A 45 -7.87 -9.20 -2.31
C ASP A 45 -8.51 -8.67 -1.02
N ARG A 46 -7.73 -8.53 0.07
CA ARG A 46 -8.22 -8.09 1.38
C ARG A 46 -8.65 -6.62 1.40
N TYR A 47 -7.93 -5.75 0.70
CA TYR A 47 -8.13 -4.31 0.71
C TYR A 47 -8.70 -3.79 -0.61
N ALA A 48 -9.33 -4.67 -1.41
CA ALA A 48 -9.89 -4.32 -2.72
C ALA A 48 -10.84 -3.11 -2.65
N GLU A 49 -11.77 -3.11 -1.70
CA GLU A 49 -12.72 -2.01 -1.49
C GLU A 49 -12.02 -0.68 -1.12
N LEU A 50 -10.98 -0.76 -0.29
CA LEU A 50 -10.19 0.41 0.08
C LEU A 50 -9.45 0.98 -1.13
N PHE A 51 -8.85 0.12 -1.97
CA PHE A 51 -8.20 0.55 -3.21
C PHE A 51 -9.21 1.16 -4.20
N GLU A 52 -10.39 0.57 -4.35
CA GLU A 52 -11.43 1.11 -5.24
C GLU A 52 -11.88 2.50 -4.80
N SER A 53 -12.08 2.71 -3.49
CA SER A 53 -12.44 4.02 -2.93
C SER A 53 -11.37 5.10 -3.17
N MET A 54 -10.13 4.72 -3.51
CA MET A 54 -9.08 5.66 -3.88
C MET A 54 -9.18 6.06 -5.36
N TYR A 55 -9.82 5.29 -6.23
CA TYR A 55 -9.91 5.60 -7.66
C TYR A 55 -11.22 6.28 -8.05
N GLU A 56 -12.27 6.13 -7.26
CA GLU A 56 -13.43 7.03 -7.27
C GLU A 56 -13.02 8.50 -7.02
#